data_AF-A0A3B1AZW5-F1
#
_entry.id   AF-A0A3B1AZW5-F1
#
_cell.length_a   1.000
_cell.length_b   1.000
_cell.length_c   1.000
_cell.angle_alpha   90.00
_cell.angle_beta   90.00
_cell.angle_gamma   90.00
#
_symmetry.space_group_name_H-M   'P 1'
#
loop_
_entity.id
_entity.type
_entity.pdbx_description
1 polymer ?
#
loop_
_entity_poly.entity_id
_entity_poly.type
_entity_poly.pdbx_seq_one_letter_code
_entity_poly.pdbx_strand_id
1 'polypeptide(L)'
;MREKTIFSLRTFASFAVNTFCSFFQARRGSNRPYGRNPKPLAINRWNTHSCYGCTLSVNQTKIFIKLKPLIWLACLLPLALFAYRFINDDLGANPFEVLTRDSGEWTLRFLLLTLLMSPLREILGQGWPLAYRRMLGLYTFFYASMHLLTYIWFDQFFDWEEIVLDIIKRPFITLGMLAFFLLLPLAITSTKGMMRRLGRNWKKLHRLIYLIAVLGVLHFLLLVKADLFEPTLYAGILFLLLGYRIRQNISREKGIKWPLFRLLQRT
;
A
#
# COMPACT_ATOMS: atom_id res chain seq x y z
N MET A 1 -27.99 24.26 -3.08
CA MET A 1 -26.60 23.77 -3.01
C MET A 1 -26.51 22.35 -2.42
N ARG A 2 -27.10 22.08 -1.25
CA ARG A 2 -27.07 20.77 -0.54
C ARG A 2 -27.44 19.55 -1.42
N GLU A 3 -28.46 19.61 -2.27
CA GLU A 3 -28.81 18.49 -3.16
C GLU A 3 -27.78 18.22 -4.27
N LYS A 4 -27.22 19.27 -4.90
CA LYS A 4 -26.17 19.12 -5.93
C LYS A 4 -24.89 18.53 -5.32
N THR A 5 -24.55 18.96 -4.11
CA THR A 5 -23.44 18.42 -3.31
C THR A 5 -23.64 16.95 -2.98
N ILE A 6 -24.82 16.57 -2.44
CA ILE A 6 -25.15 15.18 -2.08
C ILE A 6 -25.23 14.28 -3.32
N PHE A 7 -25.78 14.76 -4.44
CA PHE A 7 -25.85 14.03 -5.70
C PHE A 7 -24.44 13.80 -6.29
N SER A 8 -23.60 14.84 -6.31
CA SER A 8 -22.21 14.74 -6.76
C SER A 8 -21.40 13.75 -5.90
N LEU A 9 -21.59 13.75 -4.58
CA LEU A 9 -20.92 12.82 -3.67
C LEU A 9 -21.43 11.39 -3.76
N ARG A 10 -22.75 11.17 -3.90
CA ARG A 10 -23.30 9.82 -4.12
C ARG A 10 -22.78 9.23 -5.42
N THR A 11 -22.64 10.05 -6.45
CA THR A 11 -22.08 9.67 -7.75
C THR A 11 -20.58 9.37 -7.62
N PHE A 12 -19.82 10.23 -6.95
CA PHE A 12 -18.39 10.03 -6.67
C PHE A 12 -18.14 8.76 -5.84
N ALA A 13 -18.86 8.57 -4.74
CA ALA A 13 -18.72 7.43 -3.86
C ALA A 13 -19.11 6.13 -4.57
N SER A 14 -20.20 6.14 -5.35
CA SER A 14 -20.59 4.98 -6.16
C SER A 14 -19.56 4.70 -7.26
N PHE A 15 -19.01 5.71 -7.91
CA PHE A 15 -17.97 5.54 -8.93
C PHE A 15 -16.69 4.96 -8.32
N ALA A 16 -16.20 5.53 -7.21
CA ALA A 16 -15.01 5.07 -6.50
C ALA A 16 -15.19 3.62 -5.99
N VAL A 17 -16.32 3.33 -5.35
CA VAL A 17 -16.62 2.00 -4.80
C VAL A 17 -16.85 0.98 -5.91
N ASN A 18 -17.60 1.29 -6.97
CA ASN A 18 -17.88 0.33 -8.05
C ASN A 18 -16.65 0.04 -8.93
N THR A 19 -15.85 1.07 -9.22
CA THR A 19 -14.57 0.91 -9.95
C THR A 19 -13.61 0.04 -9.15
N PHE A 20 -13.53 0.29 -7.84
CA PHE A 20 -12.65 -0.48 -6.98
C PHE A 20 -13.17 -1.90 -6.69
N CYS A 21 -14.48 -2.07 -6.46
CA CYS A 21 -15.09 -3.37 -6.24
C CYS A 21 -14.91 -4.26 -7.47
N SER A 22 -15.16 -3.72 -8.68
CA SER A 22 -14.90 -4.41 -9.95
C SER A 22 -13.42 -4.77 -10.11
N PHE A 23 -12.50 -3.84 -9.80
CA PHE A 23 -11.05 -4.08 -9.87
C PHE A 23 -10.57 -5.15 -8.87
N PHE A 24 -11.15 -5.19 -7.66
CA PHE A 24 -10.81 -6.16 -6.62
C PHE A 24 -11.46 -7.53 -6.89
N GLN A 25 -12.69 -7.56 -7.39
CA GLN A 25 -13.45 -8.76 -7.72
C GLN A 25 -12.85 -9.48 -8.94
N ALA A 26 -12.42 -8.74 -9.96
CA ALA A 26 -11.60 -9.25 -11.06
C ALA A 26 -10.24 -9.82 -10.59
N ARG A 27 -9.79 -9.46 -9.36
CA ARG A 27 -8.52 -9.89 -8.77
C ARG A 27 -8.66 -10.90 -7.62
N ARG A 28 -9.88 -11.25 -7.19
CA ARG A 28 -10.17 -12.42 -6.35
C ARG A 28 -9.97 -13.69 -7.19
N GLY A 29 -8.73 -14.04 -7.45
CA GLY A 29 -8.39 -15.37 -7.96
C GLY A 29 -8.85 -16.41 -6.95
N SER A 30 -9.87 -17.19 -7.33
CA SER A 30 -10.37 -18.40 -6.69
C SER A 30 -9.33 -19.06 -5.77
N ASN A 31 -9.64 -19.14 -4.47
CA ASN A 31 -9.00 -20.08 -3.57
C ASN A 31 -9.40 -21.50 -4.00
N ARG A 32 -8.80 -22.03 -5.06
CA ARG A 32 -8.85 -23.48 -5.27
C ARG A 32 -8.03 -24.12 -4.16
N PRO A 33 -8.60 -25.07 -3.39
CA PRO A 33 -7.84 -25.82 -2.42
C PRO A 33 -6.70 -26.54 -3.15
N TYR A 34 -5.52 -26.51 -2.54
CA TYR A 34 -4.32 -27.18 -3.01
C TYR A 34 -4.66 -28.65 -3.32
N GLY A 35 -4.71 -29.01 -4.61
CA GLY A 35 -4.90 -30.38 -5.04
C GLY A 35 -3.74 -31.23 -4.53
N ARG A 36 -4.06 -32.23 -3.71
CA ARG A 36 -3.12 -33.28 -3.28
C ARG A 36 -2.71 -34.09 -4.52
N ASN A 37 -1.43 -34.06 -4.85
CA ASN A 37 -0.73 -35.23 -5.37
C ASN A 37 0.79 -34.97 -5.36
N PRO A 38 1.55 -35.52 -4.40
CA PRO A 38 3.00 -35.54 -4.52
C PRO A 38 3.38 -36.62 -5.56
N LYS A 39 3.88 -36.19 -6.72
CA LYS A 39 4.71 -37.09 -7.55
C LYS A 39 6.08 -37.20 -6.88
N PRO A 40 6.67 -38.40 -6.72
CA PRO A 40 7.96 -38.55 -6.08
C PRO A 40 9.05 -37.86 -6.92
N LEU A 41 9.81 -37.01 -6.25
CA LEU A 41 10.92 -36.25 -6.83
C LEU A 41 12.08 -37.19 -7.12
N ALA A 42 12.52 -37.22 -8.39
CA ALA A 42 13.83 -37.73 -8.76
C ALA A 42 14.90 -36.84 -8.10
N ILE A 43 15.67 -37.45 -7.21
CA ILE A 43 16.76 -36.87 -6.43
C ILE A 43 17.92 -36.58 -7.37
N ASN A 44 18.29 -35.31 -7.56
CA ASN A 44 19.61 -34.93 -8.08
C ASN A 44 20.21 -33.80 -7.22
N ARG A 45 20.84 -34.23 -6.11
CA ARG A 45 22.15 -33.84 -5.58
C ARG A 45 22.72 -32.48 -6.03
N TRP A 46 22.48 -31.41 -5.26
CA TRP A 46 23.42 -30.31 -5.00
C TRP A 46 23.10 -29.61 -3.65
N ASN A 47 24.05 -29.65 -2.72
CA ASN A 47 24.27 -28.80 -1.53
C ASN A 47 23.11 -28.58 -0.54
N THR A 48 23.02 -29.50 0.42
CA THR A 48 22.24 -29.41 1.66
C THR A 48 23.02 -28.69 2.77
N HIS A 49 23.05 -27.36 2.77
CA HIS A 49 23.24 -26.62 4.02
C HIS A 49 22.35 -25.38 4.04
N SER A 50 21.53 -25.29 5.08
CA SER A 50 20.68 -24.13 5.44
C SER A 50 19.25 -24.11 4.89
N CYS A 51 18.55 -25.24 4.95
CA CYS A 51 17.09 -25.28 5.09
C CYS A 51 16.70 -25.21 6.57
N TYR A 52 16.96 -24.09 7.25
CA TYR A 52 16.43 -23.88 8.60
C TYR A 52 15.05 -23.24 8.51
N GLY A 53 14.04 -23.98 8.93
CA GLY A 53 12.80 -23.43 9.48
C GLY A 53 11.70 -23.06 8.48
N CYS A 54 11.05 -24.06 7.88
CA CYS A 54 9.71 -23.89 7.33
C CYS A 54 8.76 -24.98 7.83
N THR A 55 8.68 -25.13 9.16
CA THR A 55 7.56 -25.81 9.82
C THR A 55 6.65 -24.73 10.42
N LEU A 56 5.96 -23.97 9.55
CA LEU A 56 4.75 -23.30 9.99
C LEU A 56 3.73 -24.41 10.27
N SER A 57 3.39 -24.59 11.55
CA SER A 57 2.26 -25.40 11.99
C SER A 57 1.05 -25.07 11.10
N VAL A 58 0.49 -26.10 10.46
CA VAL A 58 -0.65 -26.04 9.52
C VAL A 58 -1.84 -25.28 10.11
N ASN A 59 -1.90 -25.13 11.44
CA ASN A 59 -2.93 -24.43 12.17
C ASN A 59 -2.84 -22.88 12.09
N GLN A 60 -1.63 -22.31 12.05
CA GLN A 60 -1.43 -20.86 11.98
C GLN A 60 -1.97 -20.28 10.66
N THR A 61 -1.78 -20.98 9.54
CA THR A 61 -2.22 -20.55 8.21
C THR A 61 -3.75 -20.39 8.09
N LYS A 62 -4.54 -21.15 8.87
CA LYS A 62 -6.01 -21.08 8.86
C LYS A 62 -6.54 -19.82 9.57
N ILE A 63 -5.89 -19.39 10.66
CA ILE A 63 -6.29 -18.20 11.43
C ILE A 63 -6.08 -16.93 10.58
N PHE A 64 -4.94 -16.80 9.91
CA PHE A 64 -4.64 -15.62 9.07
C PHE A 64 -5.56 -15.52 7.83
N ILE A 65 -6.00 -16.64 7.25
CA ILE A 65 -7.00 -16.63 6.17
C ILE A 65 -8.34 -16.09 6.67
N LYS A 66 -8.73 -16.39 7.92
CA LYS A 66 -9.95 -15.85 8.56
C LYS A 66 -9.83 -14.37 8.96
N LEU A 67 -8.64 -13.88 9.31
CA LEU A 67 -8.39 -12.47 9.66
C LEU A 67 -8.32 -11.55 8.44
N LYS A 68 -8.07 -12.10 7.24
CA LYS A 68 -7.99 -11.32 6.00
C LYS A 68 -9.25 -10.49 5.68
N PRO A 69 -10.49 -11.02 5.75
CA PRO A 69 -11.69 -10.20 5.58
C PRO A 69 -11.84 -9.14 6.66
N LEU A 70 -11.42 -9.40 7.90
CA LEU A 70 -11.48 -8.41 8.98
C LEU A 70 -10.53 -7.24 8.70
N ILE A 71 -9.30 -7.51 8.26
CA ILE A 71 -8.34 -6.46 7.88
C ILE A 71 -8.84 -5.72 6.62
N TRP A 72 -9.51 -6.40 5.69
CA TRP A 72 -10.13 -5.78 4.52
C TRP A 72 -11.23 -4.79 4.92
N LEU A 73 -12.08 -5.16 5.88
CA LEU A 73 -13.08 -4.25 6.46
C LEU A 73 -12.41 -3.12 7.25
N ALA A 74 -11.35 -3.41 8.01
CA ALA A 74 -10.61 -2.40 8.75
C ALA A 74 -9.93 -1.38 7.83
N CYS A 75 -9.49 -1.78 6.63
CA CYS A 75 -8.96 -0.85 5.64
C CYS A 75 -10.04 0.04 5.00
N LEU A 76 -11.32 -0.31 5.14
CA LEU A 76 -12.47 0.50 4.70
C LEU A 76 -13.05 1.39 5.80
N LEU A 77 -12.71 1.14 7.08
CA LEU A 77 -13.14 1.97 8.21
C LEU A 77 -12.88 3.47 8.01
N PRO A 78 -11.72 3.92 7.49
CA PRO A 78 -11.47 5.34 7.27
C PRO A 78 -12.50 5.95 6.33
N LEU A 79 -12.80 5.27 5.23
CA LEU A 79 -13.81 5.69 4.27
C LEU A 79 -15.20 5.76 4.91
N ALA A 80 -15.56 4.78 5.75
CA ALA A 80 -16.84 4.77 6.47
C ALA A 80 -16.92 5.91 7.49
N LEU A 81 -15.83 6.22 8.19
CA LEU A 81 -15.76 7.33 9.13
C LEU A 81 -15.89 8.68 8.43
N PHE A 82 -15.28 8.85 7.25
CA PHE A 82 -15.46 10.07 6.45
C PHE A 82 -16.90 10.23 5.98
N ALA A 83 -17.52 9.15 5.50
CA ALA A 83 -18.93 9.18 5.12
C ALA A 83 -19.84 9.56 6.31
N TYR A 84 -19.55 9.03 7.51
CA TYR A 84 -20.28 9.38 8.73
C TYR A 84 -20.10 10.85 9.12
N ARG A 85 -18.86 11.35 9.20
CA ARG A 85 -18.59 12.76 9.53
C ARG A 85 -19.24 13.71 8.53
N PHE A 86 -19.28 13.33 7.25
CA PHE A 86 -19.90 14.11 6.19
C PHE A 86 -21.41 14.20 6.33
N ILE A 87 -22.07 13.09 6.67
CA ILE A 87 -23.52 13.07 6.89
C ILE A 87 -23.91 13.92 8.11
N ASN A 88 -23.04 13.99 9.12
CA ASN A 88 -23.29 14.75 10.35
C ASN A 88 -22.82 16.22 10.28
N ASP A 89 -22.42 16.73 9.11
CA ASP A 89 -21.89 18.09 8.91
C ASP A 89 -20.69 18.42 9.86
N ASP A 90 -19.90 17.39 10.25
CA ASP A 90 -18.83 17.46 11.25
C ASP A 90 -17.40 17.58 10.64
N LEU A 91 -17.31 18.01 9.37
CA LEU A 91 -16.03 18.29 8.70
C LEU A 91 -15.65 19.77 8.69
N GLY A 92 -16.46 20.64 9.31
CA GLY A 92 -16.19 22.08 9.39
C GLY A 92 -16.52 22.82 8.09
N ALA A 93 -15.90 24.00 7.92
CA ALA A 93 -16.29 24.98 6.91
C ALA A 93 -16.07 24.52 5.45
N ASN A 94 -15.06 23.68 5.20
CA ASN A 94 -14.74 23.19 3.85
C ASN A 94 -14.57 21.65 3.84
N PRO A 95 -15.66 20.88 3.67
CA PRO A 95 -15.63 19.43 3.79
C PRO A 95 -14.80 18.75 2.69
N PHE A 96 -14.67 19.37 1.52
CA PHE A 96 -13.95 18.81 0.38
C PHE A 96 -12.44 18.87 0.57
N GLU A 97 -11.94 19.97 1.10
CA GLU A 97 -10.54 20.13 1.46
C GLU A 97 -10.10 19.08 2.48
N VAL A 98 -10.93 18.83 3.50
CA VAL A 98 -10.68 17.78 4.49
C VAL A 98 -10.68 16.39 3.84
N LEU A 99 -11.59 16.11 2.91
CA LEU A 99 -11.61 14.85 2.16
C LEU A 99 -10.33 14.64 1.35
N THR A 100 -9.87 15.67 0.63
CA THR A 100 -8.64 15.61 -0.16
C THR A 100 -7.42 15.41 0.75
N ARG A 101 -7.31 16.17 1.84
CA ARG A 101 -6.20 16.03 2.81
C ARG A 101 -6.17 14.64 3.44
N ASP A 102 -7.30 14.21 4.01
CA ASP A 102 -7.36 12.96 4.77
C ASP A 102 -7.16 11.73 3.85
N SER A 103 -7.70 11.72 2.64
CA SER A 103 -7.47 10.64 1.67
C SER A 103 -5.99 10.53 1.26
N GLY A 104 -5.29 11.66 1.15
CA GLY A 104 -3.85 11.72 0.94
C GLY A 104 -3.05 11.11 2.11
N GLU A 105 -3.41 11.47 3.35
CA GLU A 105 -2.77 10.90 4.54
C GLU A 105 -2.99 9.38 4.65
N TRP A 106 -4.20 8.89 4.41
CA TRP A 106 -4.48 7.45 4.43
C TRP A 106 -3.69 6.70 3.35
N THR A 107 -3.52 7.30 2.17
CA THR A 107 -2.63 6.78 1.13
C THR A 107 -1.21 6.58 1.66
N LEU A 108 -0.65 7.59 2.32
CA LEU A 108 0.69 7.55 2.88
C LEU A 108 0.82 6.51 4.00
N ARG A 109 -0.18 6.43 4.90
CA ARG A 109 -0.24 5.42 5.97
C ARG A 109 -0.23 4.01 5.40
N PHE A 110 -1.07 3.71 4.40
CA PHE A 110 -1.08 2.38 3.75
C PHE A 110 0.23 2.08 3.02
N LEU A 111 0.85 3.09 2.41
CA LEU A 111 2.15 2.94 1.74
C LEU A 111 3.25 2.55 2.74
N LEU A 112 3.33 3.24 3.88
CA LEU A 112 4.27 2.94 4.96
C LEU A 112 3.99 1.58 5.60
N LEU A 113 2.73 1.23 5.85
CA LEU A 113 2.35 -0.11 6.32
C LEU A 113 2.78 -1.21 5.34
N THR A 114 2.62 -0.96 4.04
CA THR A 114 3.09 -1.89 2.98
C THR A 114 4.60 -2.10 3.04
N LEU A 115 5.37 -1.04 3.29
CA LEU A 115 6.81 -1.10 3.46
C LEU A 115 7.23 -1.82 4.74
N LEU A 116 6.48 -1.63 5.84
CA LEU A 116 6.68 -2.22 7.16
C LEU A 116 6.48 -3.75 7.18
N MET A 117 5.64 -4.31 6.29
CA MET A 117 5.41 -5.76 6.26
C MET A 117 6.69 -6.59 6.04
N SER A 118 7.69 -6.02 5.37
CA SER A 118 8.96 -6.71 5.13
C SER A 118 9.88 -6.79 6.34
N PRO A 119 10.23 -5.67 7.03
CA PRO A 119 10.98 -5.76 8.28
C PRO A 119 10.24 -6.57 9.33
N LEU A 120 8.92 -6.47 9.39
CA LEU A 120 8.10 -7.24 10.33
C LEU A 120 8.24 -8.76 10.14
N ARG A 121 8.28 -9.24 8.88
CA ARG A 121 8.54 -10.66 8.58
C ARG A 121 9.90 -11.12 9.11
N GLU A 122 10.91 -10.25 9.05
CA GLU A 122 12.26 -10.60 9.48
C GLU A 122 12.41 -10.57 11.00
N ILE A 123 11.80 -9.60 11.68
CA ILE A 123 11.80 -9.51 13.14
C ILE A 123 11.00 -10.67 13.76
N LEU A 124 9.83 -11.00 13.20
CA LEU A 124 8.99 -12.08 13.70
C LEU A 124 9.44 -13.47 13.24
N GLY A 125 10.31 -13.56 12.23
CA GLY A 125 10.68 -14.84 11.59
C GLY A 125 9.51 -15.57 10.89
N GLN A 126 8.33 -14.94 10.79
CA GLN A 126 7.11 -15.57 10.28
C GLN A 126 6.72 -15.07 8.89
N GLY A 127 6.16 -15.94 8.05
CA GLY A 127 5.80 -15.62 6.66
C GLY A 127 4.47 -14.86 6.47
N TRP A 128 3.61 -14.82 7.48
CA TRP A 128 2.26 -14.24 7.36
C TRP A 128 2.24 -12.74 7.01
N PRO A 129 3.17 -11.85 7.47
CA PRO A 129 3.10 -10.43 7.14
C PRO A 129 3.21 -10.17 5.62
N LEU A 130 3.99 -11.01 4.93
CA LEU A 130 4.12 -10.90 3.47
C LEU A 130 2.83 -11.26 2.72
N ALA A 131 1.94 -12.06 3.30
CA ALA A 131 0.64 -12.37 2.70
C ALA A 131 -0.27 -11.14 2.61
N TYR A 132 -0.11 -10.17 3.52
CA TYR A 132 -0.88 -8.93 3.57
C TYR A 132 -0.27 -7.80 2.75
N ARG A 133 1.03 -7.83 2.45
CA ARG A 133 1.74 -6.79 1.68
C ARG A 133 1.04 -6.45 0.35
N ARG A 134 0.58 -7.46 -0.39
CA ARG A 134 -0.12 -7.25 -1.68
C ARG A 134 -1.47 -6.56 -1.48
N MET A 135 -2.18 -6.90 -0.40
CA MET A 135 -3.48 -6.30 -0.11
C MET A 135 -3.32 -4.83 0.26
N LEU A 136 -2.40 -4.52 1.18
CA LEU A 136 -2.11 -3.15 1.59
C LEU A 136 -1.67 -2.28 0.41
N GLY A 137 -0.81 -2.79 -0.48
CA GLY A 137 -0.40 -2.04 -1.67
C GLY A 137 -1.54 -1.74 -2.65
N LEU A 138 -2.57 -2.58 -2.73
CA LEU A 138 -3.77 -2.28 -3.50
C LEU A 138 -4.64 -1.21 -2.83
N TYR A 139 -4.70 -1.19 -1.49
CA TYR A 139 -5.36 -0.11 -0.75
C TYR A 139 -4.61 1.21 -0.88
N THR A 140 -3.27 1.21 -0.88
CA THR A 140 -2.49 2.41 -1.21
C THR A 140 -2.92 2.99 -2.55
N PHE A 141 -3.03 2.15 -3.59
CA PHE A 141 -3.48 2.61 -4.91
C PHE A 141 -4.93 3.12 -4.88
N PHE A 142 -5.82 2.44 -4.14
CA PHE A 142 -7.21 2.88 -4.00
C PHE A 142 -7.34 4.27 -3.40
N TYR A 143 -6.72 4.50 -2.24
CA TYR A 143 -6.75 5.80 -1.58
C TYR A 143 -6.02 6.87 -2.41
N ALA A 144 -4.95 6.51 -3.13
CA ALA A 144 -4.29 7.43 -4.05
C ALA A 144 -5.20 7.85 -5.22
N SER A 145 -5.96 6.89 -5.79
CA SER A 145 -6.95 7.19 -6.84
C SER A 145 -8.09 8.02 -6.30
N MET A 146 -8.55 7.75 -5.07
CA MET A 146 -9.56 8.58 -4.40
C MET A 146 -9.05 10.01 -4.21
N HIS A 147 -7.82 10.18 -3.72
CA HIS A 147 -7.18 11.48 -3.53
C HIS A 147 -7.03 12.27 -4.85
N LEU A 148 -6.61 11.61 -5.94
CA LEU A 148 -6.55 12.24 -7.25
C LEU A 148 -7.96 12.61 -7.76
N LEU A 149 -8.95 11.75 -7.52
CA LEU A 149 -10.31 12.00 -7.96
C LEU A 149 -10.95 13.14 -7.17
N THR A 150 -10.68 13.28 -5.86
CA THR A 150 -11.18 14.43 -5.09
C THR A 150 -10.59 15.74 -5.61
N TYR A 151 -9.30 15.76 -5.96
CA TYR A 151 -8.66 16.92 -6.59
C TYR A 151 -9.30 17.27 -7.95
N ILE A 152 -9.42 16.31 -8.87
CA ILE A 152 -9.99 16.56 -10.21
C ILE A 152 -11.47 16.99 -10.12
N TRP A 153 -12.24 16.32 -9.27
CA TRP A 153 -13.69 16.51 -9.22
C TRP A 153 -14.10 17.75 -8.42
N PHE A 154 -13.48 17.99 -7.26
CA PHE A 154 -13.92 19.03 -6.33
C PHE A 154 -13.06 20.30 -6.39
N ASP A 155 -11.75 20.18 -6.61
CA ASP A 155 -10.87 21.36 -6.61
C ASP A 155 -10.77 21.98 -8.02
N GLN A 156 -10.78 21.14 -9.06
CA GLN A 156 -10.53 21.58 -10.45
C GLN A 156 -11.76 21.47 -11.37
N PHE A 157 -12.86 20.86 -10.92
CA PHE A 157 -14.11 20.70 -11.69
C PHE A 157 -13.93 20.20 -13.13
N PHE A 158 -12.93 19.36 -13.41
CA PHE A 158 -12.56 18.88 -14.74
C PHE A 158 -12.07 19.95 -15.75
N ASP A 159 -11.62 21.11 -15.27
CA ASP A 159 -10.93 22.09 -16.11
C ASP A 159 -9.50 21.63 -16.42
N TRP A 160 -9.29 21.09 -17.62
CA TRP A 160 -7.99 20.54 -18.02
C TRP A 160 -6.91 21.61 -18.19
N GLU A 161 -7.27 22.85 -18.51
CA GLU A 161 -6.30 23.93 -18.68
C GLU A 161 -5.77 24.37 -17.31
N GLU A 162 -6.66 24.57 -16.33
CA GLU A 162 -6.25 24.85 -14.96
C GLU A 162 -5.41 23.71 -14.37
N ILE A 163 -5.82 22.44 -14.56
CA ILE A 163 -5.07 21.29 -14.05
C ILE A 163 -3.62 21.30 -14.55
N VAL A 164 -3.41 21.54 -15.85
CA VAL A 164 -2.07 21.56 -16.44
C VAL A 164 -1.26 22.74 -15.89
N LEU A 165 -1.87 23.92 -15.78
CA LEU A 165 -1.22 25.09 -15.20
C LEU A 165 -0.84 24.86 -13.74
N ASP A 166 -1.69 24.22 -12.94
CA ASP A 166 -1.44 23.94 -11.53
C ASP A 166 -0.32 22.90 -11.36
N ILE A 167 -0.28 21.87 -12.22
CA ILE A 167 0.81 20.89 -12.27
C ILE A 167 2.17 21.55 -12.54
N ILE A 168 2.21 22.58 -13.39
CA ILE A 168 3.45 23.29 -13.74
C ILE A 168 3.84 24.29 -12.65
N LYS A 169 2.86 25.04 -12.13
CA LYS A 169 3.11 26.11 -11.15
C LYS A 169 3.40 25.59 -9.75
N ARG A 170 2.88 24.41 -9.37
CA ARG A 170 2.95 23.89 -8.00
C ARG A 170 3.77 22.60 -7.94
N PRO A 171 5.01 22.63 -7.42
CA PRO A 171 5.89 21.48 -7.42
C PRO A 171 5.35 20.30 -6.60
N PHE A 172 4.57 20.57 -5.54
CA PHE A 172 3.96 19.50 -4.76
C PHE A 172 2.96 18.70 -5.60
N ILE A 173 2.13 19.34 -6.44
CA ILE A 173 1.18 18.63 -7.33
C ILE A 173 1.95 17.78 -8.34
N THR A 174 3.03 18.31 -8.93
CA THR A 174 3.87 17.56 -9.87
C THR A 174 4.42 16.28 -9.24
N LEU A 175 4.93 16.34 -8.00
CA LEU A 175 5.44 15.18 -7.28
C LEU A 175 4.35 14.16 -6.97
N GLY A 176 3.15 14.63 -6.60
CA GLY A 176 1.99 13.78 -6.35
C GLY A 176 1.56 13.02 -7.62
N MET A 177 1.47 13.73 -8.75
CA MET A 177 1.15 13.13 -10.06
C MET A 177 2.21 12.11 -10.47
N LEU A 178 3.49 12.45 -10.33
CA LEU A 178 4.60 11.53 -10.63
C LEU A 178 4.51 10.26 -9.76
N ALA A 179 4.28 10.41 -8.46
CA ALA A 179 4.10 9.27 -7.55
C ALA A 179 2.92 8.38 -7.97
N PHE A 180 1.79 8.99 -8.34
CA PHE A 180 0.60 8.27 -8.81
C PHE A 180 0.87 7.49 -10.11
N PHE A 181 1.49 8.12 -11.10
CA PHE A 181 1.84 7.47 -12.36
C PHE A 181 2.84 6.32 -12.18
N LEU A 182 3.77 6.43 -11.23
CA LEU A 182 4.67 5.33 -10.87
C LEU A 182 3.94 4.20 -10.11
N LEU A 183 2.90 4.53 -9.34
CA LEU A 183 2.10 3.54 -8.61
C LEU A 183 1.17 2.74 -9.52
N LEU A 184 0.70 3.33 -10.62
CA LEU A 184 -0.18 2.70 -11.60
C LEU A 184 0.37 1.37 -12.18
N PRO A 185 1.59 1.28 -12.72
CA PRO A 185 2.13 0.01 -13.23
C PRO A 185 2.31 -1.04 -12.13
N LEU A 186 2.56 -0.64 -10.88
CA LEU A 186 2.62 -1.56 -9.74
C LEU A 186 1.25 -2.17 -9.43
N ALA A 187 0.20 -1.34 -9.45
CA ALA A 187 -1.16 -1.80 -9.28
C ALA A 187 -1.57 -2.75 -10.41
N ILE A 188 -1.27 -2.40 -11.67
CA ILE A 188 -1.57 -3.24 -12.83
C ILE A 188 -0.85 -4.60 -12.70
N THR A 189 0.46 -4.60 -12.42
CA THR A 189 1.31 -5.80 -12.33
C THR A 189 1.16 -6.61 -11.03
N SER A 190 0.24 -6.21 -10.15
CA SER A 190 -0.10 -6.97 -8.94
C SER A 190 -0.86 -8.28 -9.22
N THR A 191 -1.27 -8.60 -10.45
CA THR A 191 -1.97 -9.89 -10.73
C THR A 191 -1.05 -11.11 -10.68
N LYS A 192 -1.59 -12.27 -10.26
CA LYS A 192 -0.84 -13.55 -10.27
C LYS A 192 -0.34 -13.91 -11.69
N GLY A 193 -1.12 -13.59 -12.72
CA GLY A 193 -0.76 -13.82 -14.13
C GLY A 193 0.44 -13.00 -14.56
N MET A 194 0.44 -11.69 -14.27
CA MET A 194 1.56 -10.81 -14.62
C MET A 194 2.81 -11.11 -13.80
N MET A 195 2.66 -11.51 -12.54
CA MET A 195 3.79 -11.95 -11.71
C MET A 195 4.50 -13.16 -12.32
N ARG A 196 3.76 -14.12 -12.89
CA ARG A 196 4.35 -15.27 -13.60
C ARG A 196 4.98 -14.85 -14.94
N ARG A 197 4.35 -13.95 -15.69
CA ARG A 197 4.85 -13.47 -17.00
C ARG A 197 6.14 -12.66 -16.88
N LEU A 198 6.24 -11.76 -15.90
CA LEU A 198 7.41 -10.88 -15.74
C LEU A 198 8.58 -11.54 -14.97
N GLY A 199 8.32 -12.58 -14.16
CA GLY A 199 9.34 -13.33 -13.44
C GLY A 199 10.31 -12.43 -12.64
N ARG A 200 11.59 -12.41 -13.02
CA ARG A 200 12.65 -11.62 -12.35
C ARG A 200 12.45 -10.11 -12.46
N ASN A 201 11.90 -9.63 -13.58
CA ASN A 201 11.67 -8.20 -13.81
C ASN A 201 10.55 -7.64 -12.94
N TRP A 202 9.62 -8.50 -12.46
CA TRP A 202 8.56 -8.10 -11.54
C TRP A 202 9.12 -7.49 -10.25
N LYS A 203 10.20 -8.07 -9.71
CA LYS A 203 10.87 -7.54 -8.50
C LYS A 203 11.58 -6.21 -8.76
N LYS A 204 12.16 -6.03 -9.96
CA LYS A 204 12.79 -4.75 -10.35
C LYS A 204 11.73 -3.65 -10.44
N LEU A 205 10.60 -3.91 -11.09
CA LEU A 205 9.51 -2.95 -11.20
C LEU A 205 8.93 -2.59 -9.82
N HIS A 206 8.67 -3.57 -8.97
CA HIS A 206 8.14 -3.32 -7.62
C HIS A 206 9.14 -2.63 -6.68
N ARG A 207 10.40 -2.44 -7.09
CA ARG A 207 11.37 -1.60 -6.36
C ARG A 207 11.01 -0.11 -6.43
N LEU A 208 10.23 0.30 -7.44
CA LEU A 208 9.73 1.67 -7.56
C LEU A 208 8.90 2.12 -6.35
N ILE A 209 8.37 1.18 -5.56
CA ILE A 209 7.65 1.52 -4.32
C ILE A 209 8.48 2.36 -3.35
N TYR A 210 9.81 2.24 -3.36
CA TYR A 210 10.68 3.07 -2.53
C TYR A 210 10.74 4.50 -3.05
N LEU A 211 10.84 4.68 -4.37
CA LEU A 211 10.80 5.99 -5.00
C LEU A 211 9.44 6.66 -4.77
N ILE A 212 8.34 5.91 -4.95
CA ILE A 212 6.97 6.38 -4.70
C ILE A 212 6.82 6.84 -3.24
N ALA A 213 7.39 6.12 -2.28
CA ALA A 213 7.31 6.51 -0.87
C ALA A 213 8.08 7.79 -0.58
N VAL A 214 9.26 7.98 -1.17
CA VAL A 214 10.02 9.23 -1.06
C VAL A 214 9.23 10.38 -1.68
N LEU A 215 8.72 10.21 -2.91
CA LEU A 215 7.91 11.22 -3.59
C LEU A 215 6.64 11.57 -2.81
N GLY A 216 5.96 10.59 -2.21
CA GLY A 216 4.75 10.82 -1.40
C GLY A 216 5.03 11.61 -0.12
N VAL A 217 6.15 11.33 0.57
CA VAL A 217 6.57 12.13 1.74
C VAL A 217 6.97 13.54 1.32
N LEU A 218 7.71 13.71 0.23
CA LEU A 218 8.09 15.03 -0.29
C LEU A 218 6.87 15.85 -0.71
N HIS A 219 5.90 15.22 -1.39
CA HIS A 219 4.62 15.83 -1.73
C HIS A 219 3.91 16.36 -0.48
N PHE A 220 3.85 15.58 0.60
CA PHE A 220 3.21 15.99 1.85
C PHE A 220 3.98 17.09 2.59
N LEU A 221 5.32 17.01 2.62
CA LEU A 221 6.18 18.03 3.22
C LEU A 221 6.05 19.40 2.57
N LEU A 222 5.93 19.45 1.24
CA LEU A 222 5.78 20.70 0.50
C LEU A 222 4.37 21.29 0.59
N LEU A 223 3.37 20.48 0.96
CA LEU A 223 1.98 20.91 1.13
C LEU A 223 1.80 21.66 2.45
N VAL A 224 2.37 21.15 3.55
CA VAL A 224 2.13 21.67 4.89
C VAL A 224 3.04 22.86 5.19
N LYS A 225 2.44 24.03 5.43
CA LYS A 225 3.17 25.29 5.70
C LYS A 225 3.28 25.67 7.18
N ALA A 226 2.42 25.15 8.05
CA ALA A 226 2.33 25.55 9.44
C ALA A 226 2.84 24.46 10.41
N ASP A 227 2.29 23.24 10.35
CA ASP A 227 2.60 22.16 11.30
C ASP A 227 3.46 21.06 10.70
N LEU A 228 4.78 21.22 10.79
CA LEU A 228 5.73 20.25 10.23
C LEU A 228 5.83 18.94 11.02
N PHE A 229 5.18 18.82 12.18
CA PHE A 229 5.28 17.65 13.06
C PHE A 229 4.80 16.35 12.38
N GLU A 230 3.61 16.36 11.81
CA GLU A 230 3.08 15.14 11.16
C GLU A 230 3.89 14.74 9.92
N PRO A 231 4.20 15.64 8.97
CA PRO A 231 5.05 15.30 7.83
C PRO A 231 6.43 14.78 8.22
N THR A 232 7.08 15.39 9.22
CA THR A 232 8.41 14.96 9.69
C THR A 232 8.36 13.60 10.39
N LEU A 233 7.28 13.30 11.11
CA LEU A 233 7.06 11.97 11.69
C LEU A 233 6.98 10.90 10.59
N TYR A 234 6.20 11.11 9.53
CA TYR A 234 6.14 10.19 8.40
C TYR A 234 7.49 10.05 7.68
N ALA A 235 8.20 11.16 7.50
CA ALA A 235 9.56 11.16 6.95
C ALA A 235 10.53 10.34 7.81
N GLY A 236 10.47 10.50 9.14
CA GLY A 236 11.25 9.73 10.10
C GLY A 236 10.96 8.23 10.03
N ILE A 237 9.68 7.84 9.98
CA ILE A 237 9.27 6.44 9.81
C ILE A 237 9.82 5.89 8.49
N LEU A 238 9.65 6.62 7.38
CA LEU A 238 10.17 6.19 6.08
C LEU A 238 11.69 6.03 6.11
N PHE A 239 12.41 6.98 6.69
CA PHE A 239 13.86 6.96 6.83
C PHE A 239 14.32 5.74 7.63
N LEU A 240 13.68 5.45 8.77
CA LEU A 240 13.96 4.26 9.57
C LEU A 240 13.70 2.96 8.78
N LEU A 241 12.59 2.87 8.06
CA LEU A 241 12.24 1.69 7.25
C LEU A 241 13.22 1.46 6.10
N LEU A 242 13.63 2.52 5.39
CA LEU A 242 14.60 2.44 4.31
C LEU A 242 16.01 2.16 4.85
N GLY A 243 16.41 2.81 5.94
CA GLY A 243 17.69 2.61 6.62
C GLY A 243 17.86 1.17 7.13
N TYR A 244 16.82 0.61 7.75
CA TYR A 244 16.81 -0.80 8.14
C TYR A 244 17.03 -1.72 6.93
N ARG A 245 16.39 -1.44 5.80
CA ARG A 245 16.52 -2.25 4.58
C ARG A 245 17.89 -2.13 3.92
N ILE A 246 18.51 -0.94 3.91
CA ILE A 246 19.88 -0.75 3.40
C ILE A 246 20.86 -1.54 4.27
N ARG A 247 20.77 -1.39 5.60
CA ARG A 247 21.60 -2.12 6.56
C ARG A 247 21.51 -3.63 6.37
N GLN A 248 20.31 -4.15 6.10
CA GLN A 248 20.11 -5.57 5.83
C GLN A 248 20.78 -6.03 4.55
N ASN A 249 20.67 -5.25 3.47
CA ASN A 249 21.33 -5.60 2.21
C ASN A 249 22.85 -5.69 2.40
N ILE A 250 23.44 -4.70 3.09
CA ILE A 250 24.87 -4.68 3.42
C ILE A 250 25.25 -5.86 4.34
N SER A 251 24.43 -6.19 5.35
CA SER A 251 24.71 -7.29 6.28
C SER A 251 24.71 -8.66 5.57
N ARG A 252 23.85 -8.83 4.55
CA ARG A 252 23.80 -10.04 3.73
C ARG A 252 25.01 -10.18 2.81
N GLU A 253 25.45 -9.07 2.21
CA GLU A 253 26.68 -9.04 1.39
C GLU A 253 27.93 -9.32 2.22
N LYS A 254 28.00 -8.79 3.45
CA LYS A 254 29.14 -9.00 4.37
C LYS A 254 29.11 -10.33 5.14
N GLY A 255 28.09 -11.18 4.93
CA GLY A 255 27.98 -12.47 5.65
C GLY A 255 27.80 -12.36 7.17
N ILE A 256 27.44 -11.19 7.69
CA ILE A 256 27.33 -10.92 9.13
C ILE A 256 26.04 -11.55 9.66
N LYS A 257 26.15 -12.71 10.32
CA LYS A 257 25.03 -13.37 11.00
C LYS A 257 24.72 -12.64 12.31
N TRP A 258 23.59 -11.92 12.34
CA TRP A 258 23.16 -11.15 13.50
C TRP A 258 22.97 -12.03 14.76
N PRO A 259 23.55 -11.65 15.91
CA PRO A 259 23.38 -12.39 17.17
C PRO A 259 21.95 -12.29 17.74
N LEU A 260 21.24 -11.17 17.51
CA LEU A 260 19.85 -10.97 17.99
C LEU A 260 18.87 -12.00 17.41
N PHE A 261 19.10 -12.43 16.15
CA PHE A 261 18.31 -13.45 15.48
C PHE A 261 18.43 -14.82 16.16
N ARG A 262 19.58 -15.08 16.81
CA ARG A 262 19.85 -16.33 17.54
C ARG A 262 19.21 -16.35 18.93
N LEU A 263 18.99 -15.19 19.55
CA LEU A 263 18.40 -15.07 20.88
C LEU A 263 16.87 -15.21 20.83
N LEU A 264 16.21 -14.64 19.82
CA LEU A 264 14.76 -14.74 19.65
C LEU A 264 14.29 -16.10 19.08
N GLN A 265 15.20 -16.89 18.50
CA GLN A 265 14.90 -18.27 18.06
C GLN A 265 15.17 -19.32 19.15
N ARG A 266 15.69 -18.92 20.30
CA ARG A 266 16.06 -19.81 21.42
C ARG A 266 15.03 -19.84 22.56
N THR A 267 14.01 -18.99 22.51
CA THR A 267 12.86 -18.97 23.42
C THR A 267 11.63 -19.50 22.70
#